data_AF-A0A7S3E5B6-F1
#
_entry.id   AF-A0A7S3E5B6-F1
#
_cell.length_a   1.000
_cell.length_b   1.000
_cell.length_c   1.000
_cell.angle_alpha   90.00
_cell.angle_beta   90.00
_cell.angle_gamma   90.00
#
_symmetry.space_group_name_H-M   'P 1'
#
loop_
_entity.id
_entity.type
_entity.pdbx_description
1 polymer ?
#
loop_
_entity_poly.entity_id
_entity_poly.type
_entity_poly.pdbx_seq_one_letter_code
_entity_poly.pdbx_strand_id
1 'polypeptide(L)'
;QSMGVELPSTLVFDYPNINAVAGFISDTMAPEDLEEEMQDQAVARGVPGHKIVDDMLIFVSSVSSRAPGKRQAIERTCGLDCSAVYERADAESIAWRAGPVGSYFGALICEVEMFDSECLRMSQGEALFMDPQQRLL
;
A
#
# COMPACT_ATOMS: atom_id res chain seq x y z
N GLN A 1 5.40 -2.71 -48.70
CA GLN A 1 6.43 -3.36 -47.89
C GLN A 1 5.69 -4.00 -46.71
N SER A 2 5.40 -5.30 -46.79
CA SER A 2 4.80 -6.04 -45.67
C SER A 2 5.93 -6.40 -44.72
N MET A 3 5.92 -5.91 -43.49
CA MET A 3 6.83 -6.41 -42.45
C MET A 3 6.42 -7.87 -42.18
N GLY A 4 7.26 -8.82 -42.57
CA GLY A 4 6.92 -10.22 -42.81
C GLY A 4 6.70 -11.07 -41.56
N VAL A 5 5.72 -10.71 -40.73
CA VAL A 5 5.30 -11.53 -39.58
C VAL A 5 3.81 -11.84 -39.74
N GLU A 6 3.47 -13.12 -39.89
CA GLU A 6 2.07 -13.57 -39.82
C GLU A 6 1.66 -13.62 -38.35
N LEU A 7 0.81 -12.67 -37.94
CA LEU A 7 0.29 -12.62 -36.59
C LEU A 7 -0.95 -13.53 -36.46
N PRO A 8 -1.04 -14.37 -35.42
CA PRO A 8 -2.23 -15.16 -35.15
C PRO A 8 -3.46 -14.27 -34.97
N SER A 9 -4.60 -14.69 -35.52
CA SER A 9 -5.88 -13.97 -35.38
C SER A 9 -6.40 -13.91 -33.95
N THR A 10 -5.80 -14.69 -33.03
CA THR A 10 -6.15 -14.75 -31.61
C THR A 10 -5.30 -13.83 -30.72
N LEU A 11 -4.34 -13.09 -31.28
CA LEU A 11 -3.33 -12.36 -30.51
C LEU A 11 -3.92 -11.42 -29.44
N VAL A 12 -5.06 -10.77 -29.71
CA VAL A 12 -5.74 -9.89 -28.76
C VAL A 12 -6.35 -10.64 -27.57
N PHE A 13 -6.71 -11.92 -27.75
CA PHE A 13 -7.23 -12.77 -26.69
C PHE A 13 -6.12 -13.33 -25.81
N ASP A 14 -4.98 -13.66 -26.41
CA ASP A 14 -3.84 -14.25 -25.71
C ASP A 14 -2.99 -13.17 -24.99
N TYR A 15 -2.97 -11.94 -25.50
CA TYR A 15 -2.16 -10.83 -25.00
C TYR A 15 -3.02 -9.55 -24.81
N PRO A 16 -3.78 -9.44 -23.70
CA PRO A 16 -4.80 -8.41 -23.52
C PRO A 16 -4.27 -7.00 -23.21
N ASN A 17 -2.95 -6.80 -23.14
CA ASN A 17 -2.34 -5.50 -22.92
C ASN A 17 -1.24 -5.21 -23.96
N ILE A 18 -1.01 -3.92 -24.22
CA ILE A 18 -0.10 -3.43 -25.28
C ILE A 18 1.33 -3.94 -25.06
N ASN A 19 1.78 -4.06 -23.81
CA ASN A 19 3.13 -4.55 -23.49
C ASN A 19 3.28 -6.04 -23.83
N ALA A 20 2.23 -6.82 -23.61
CA ALA A 20 2.21 -8.25 -23.89
C ALA A 20 2.22 -8.53 -25.41
N VAL A 21 1.49 -7.71 -26.18
CA VAL A 21 1.54 -7.71 -27.65
C VAL A 21 2.93 -7.30 -28.16
N ALA A 22 3.50 -6.24 -27.59
CA ALA A 22 4.82 -5.75 -27.96
C ALA A 22 5.93 -6.77 -27.64
N GLY A 23 5.83 -7.47 -26.50
CA GLY A 23 6.72 -8.58 -26.13
C GLY A 23 6.66 -9.72 -27.15
N PHE A 24 5.45 -10.21 -27.46
CA PHE A 24 5.26 -11.28 -28.45
C PHE A 24 5.86 -10.93 -29.82
N ILE A 25 5.67 -9.70 -30.30
CA ILE A 25 6.24 -9.24 -31.57
C ILE A 25 7.77 -9.13 -31.47
N SER A 26 8.29 -8.65 -30.35
CA SER A 26 9.74 -8.52 -30.12
C SER A 26 10.42 -9.88 -30.09
N ASP A 27 9.83 -10.85 -29.39
CA ASP A 27 10.33 -12.23 -29.31
C ASP A 27 10.27 -12.94 -30.67
N THR A 28 9.21 -12.71 -31.44
CA THR A 28 9.05 -13.28 -32.79
C THR A 28 10.06 -12.69 -33.80
N MET A 29 10.56 -11.48 -33.54
CA MET A 29 11.52 -10.79 -34.41
C MET A 29 12.96 -10.82 -33.88
N ALA A 30 13.19 -11.33 -32.67
CA ALA A 30 14.52 -11.41 -32.07
C ALA A 30 15.33 -12.56 -32.72
N PRO A 31 16.54 -12.30 -33.23
CA PRO A 31 17.46 -13.37 -33.61
C PRO A 31 17.87 -14.16 -32.35
N GLU A 32 17.93 -15.50 -32.44
CA GLU A 32 18.15 -16.45 -31.32
C GLU A 32 19.49 -16.30 -30.54
N ASP A 33 20.31 -15.26 -30.77
CA ASP A 33 21.68 -15.15 -30.25
C ASP A 33 21.91 -13.97 -29.28
N LEU A 34 21.02 -13.72 -28.32
CA LEU A 34 21.28 -12.74 -27.25
C LEU A 34 20.70 -13.18 -25.88
N GLU A 35 21.13 -14.33 -25.39
CA GLU A 35 21.07 -14.63 -23.95
C GLU A 35 22.46 -14.39 -23.34
N GLU A 36 22.80 -13.13 -23.05
CA GLU A 36 23.90 -12.78 -22.13
C GLU A 36 23.43 -11.78 -21.07
N GLU A 37 23.24 -12.34 -19.87
CA GLU A 37 23.49 -11.79 -18.54
C GLU A 37 23.15 -10.31 -18.25
N MET A 38 21.94 -10.11 -17.71
CA MET A 38 21.68 -9.01 -16.78
C MET A 38 21.49 -9.58 -15.37
N GLN A 39 22.59 -9.85 -14.67
CA GLN A 39 22.57 -10.11 -13.24
C GLN A 39 22.33 -8.79 -12.50
N ASP A 40 21.12 -8.68 -11.98
CA ASP A 40 20.65 -7.61 -11.10
C ASP A 40 21.41 -7.65 -9.76
N GLN A 41 22.26 -6.66 -9.50
CA GLN A 41 22.92 -6.48 -8.21
C GLN A 41 21.94 -5.84 -7.21
N ALA A 42 21.08 -6.65 -6.60
CA ALA A 42 20.36 -6.26 -5.40
C ALA A 42 21.27 -6.37 -4.17
N VAL A 43 21.69 -5.22 -3.63
CA VAL A 43 22.46 -5.12 -2.38
C VAL A 43 21.57 -5.48 -1.18
N ALA A 44 21.59 -6.74 -0.76
CA ALA A 44 21.04 -7.17 0.52
C ALA A 44 22.11 -7.02 1.63
N ARG A 45 22.06 -5.94 2.40
CA ARG A 45 22.80 -5.84 3.68
C ARG A 45 22.02 -6.55 4.78
N GLY A 46 22.22 -7.86 4.92
CA GLY A 46 21.77 -8.63 6.09
C GLY A 46 22.70 -8.41 7.29
N VAL A 47 22.14 -8.19 8.47
CA VAL A 47 22.85 -8.10 9.76
C VAL A 47 23.20 -9.52 10.24
N PRO A 48 24.42 -9.78 10.78
CA PRO A 48 24.82 -11.14 11.14
C PRO A 48 24.28 -11.60 12.51
N GLY A 49 23.69 -12.80 12.52
CA GLY A 49 23.96 -13.83 13.54
C GLY A 49 22.98 -14.00 14.69
N HIS A 50 21.95 -14.82 14.50
CA HIS A 50 21.35 -15.62 15.58
C HIS A 50 21.15 -17.05 15.09
N LYS A 51 21.56 -18.06 15.87
CA LYS A 51 21.31 -19.48 15.56
C LYS A 51 19.84 -19.77 15.87
N ILE A 52 19.05 -19.97 14.82
CA ILE A 52 17.65 -20.36 14.91
C ILE A 52 17.58 -21.88 15.05
N VAL A 53 16.71 -22.35 15.93
CA VAL A 53 16.29 -23.76 16.05
C VAL A 53 14.88 -23.79 15.47
N ASP A 54 14.64 -24.64 14.47
CA ASP A 54 13.51 -24.62 13.52
C ASP A 54 13.50 -23.40 12.59
N ASP A 55 14.09 -23.57 11.40
CA ASP A 55 14.45 -22.50 10.46
C ASP A 55 13.23 -21.85 9.76
N MET A 56 12.61 -20.88 10.43
CA MET A 56 11.86 -19.82 9.77
C MET A 56 12.41 -18.47 10.20
N LEU A 57 13.15 -17.82 9.31
CA LEU A 57 13.66 -16.46 9.51
C LEU A 57 12.68 -15.47 8.88
N ILE A 58 12.05 -14.64 9.71
CA ILE A 58 11.17 -13.55 9.25
C ILE A 58 11.98 -12.25 9.27
N PHE A 59 12.14 -11.65 8.10
CA PHE A 59 12.76 -10.34 7.94
C PHE A 59 11.68 -9.27 7.77
N VAL A 60 11.68 -8.26 8.64
CA VAL A 60 10.81 -7.08 8.51
C VAL A 60 11.59 -6.00 7.78
N SER A 61 11.25 -5.76 6.51
CA SER A 61 11.92 -4.77 5.66
C SER A 61 11.42 -3.35 5.88
N SER A 62 10.15 -3.18 6.22
CA SER A 62 9.52 -1.88 6.45
C SER A 62 8.32 -1.98 7.38
N VAL A 63 7.96 -0.83 7.98
CA VAL A 63 6.78 -0.66 8.82
C VAL A 63 6.14 0.68 8.48
N SER A 64 4.81 0.70 8.36
CA SER A 64 4.01 1.92 8.26
C SER A 64 3.01 1.96 9.41
N SER A 65 2.71 3.16 9.91
CA SER A 65 1.78 3.34 11.02
C SER A 65 1.10 4.71 10.96
N ARG A 66 -0.21 4.76 11.22
CA ARG A 66 -0.89 6.01 11.61
C ARG A 66 -1.17 5.99 13.10
N ALA A 67 -0.73 7.02 13.80
CA ALA A 67 -0.83 7.09 15.25
C ALA A 67 -1.50 8.40 15.70
N PRO A 68 -2.04 8.45 16.93
CA PRO A 68 -2.64 9.66 17.50
C PRO A 68 -1.68 10.86 17.54
N GLY A 69 -2.24 12.06 17.69
CA GLY A 69 -1.45 13.30 17.84
C GLY A 69 -0.86 13.85 16.54
N LYS A 70 -1.49 13.57 15.38
CA LYS A 70 -1.06 13.99 14.03
C LYS A 70 0.32 13.48 13.63
N ARG A 71 0.69 12.28 14.10
CA ARG A 71 2.00 11.68 13.83
C ARG A 71 1.85 10.44 12.94
N GLN A 72 2.62 10.41 11.86
CA GLN A 72 2.60 9.34 10.86
C GLN A 72 3.64 8.23 11.14
N ALA A 73 4.19 8.16 12.35
CA ALA A 73 5.23 7.19 12.70
C ALA A 73 5.18 6.81 14.17
N ILE A 74 5.18 5.50 14.44
CA ILE A 74 5.14 4.91 15.78
C ILE A 74 6.30 5.37 16.67
N GLU A 75 7.49 5.54 16.09
CA GLU A 75 8.69 6.04 16.77
C GLU A 75 8.47 7.44 17.36
N ARG A 76 7.65 8.25 16.67
CA ARG A 76 7.35 9.61 17.11
C ARG A 76 6.25 9.65 18.17
N THR A 77 5.52 8.57 18.39
CA THR A 77 4.48 8.49 19.43
C THR A 77 4.91 7.71 20.66
N CYS A 78 6.01 6.95 20.57
CA CYS A 78 6.50 6.15 21.69
C CYS A 78 6.85 7.04 22.90
N GLY A 79 6.22 6.76 24.05
CA GLY A 79 6.47 7.47 25.31
C GLY A 79 5.84 8.86 25.42
N LEU A 80 5.02 9.30 24.45
CA LEU A 80 4.27 10.55 24.54
C LEU A 80 2.83 10.32 24.96
N ASP A 81 2.33 11.17 25.84
CA ASP A 81 0.90 11.27 26.10
C ASP A 81 0.21 11.95 24.91
N CYS A 82 -0.67 11.21 24.24
CA CYS A 82 -1.50 11.69 23.13
C CYS A 82 -2.98 11.67 23.50
N SER A 83 -3.31 11.51 24.79
CA SER A 83 -4.68 11.52 25.26
C SER A 83 -5.24 12.94 25.22
N ALA A 84 -6.40 13.08 24.59
CA ALA A 84 -7.12 14.34 24.51
C ALA A 84 -8.59 14.10 24.86
N VAL A 85 -9.32 15.18 25.15
CA VAL A 85 -10.78 15.12 25.20
C VAL A 85 -11.28 14.66 23.83
N TYR A 86 -12.29 13.80 23.80
CA TYR A 86 -12.92 13.37 22.56
C TYR A 86 -13.47 14.58 21.78
N GLU A 87 -12.86 14.87 20.63
CA GLU A 87 -13.25 15.99 19.77
C GLU A 87 -13.04 15.59 18.31
N ARG A 88 -14.13 15.21 17.63
CA ARG A 88 -14.14 14.86 16.18
C ARG A 88 -14.95 15.84 15.34
N ALA A 89 -15.46 16.91 15.95
CA ALA A 89 -16.41 17.86 15.34
C ALA A 89 -17.65 17.17 14.72
N ASP A 90 -18.02 16.00 15.24
CA ASP A 90 -19.23 15.25 14.92
C ASP A 90 -20.38 15.60 15.90
N ALA A 91 -21.59 15.13 15.59
CA ALA A 91 -22.76 15.40 16.42
C ALA A 91 -22.56 14.93 17.88
N GLU A 92 -21.81 13.85 18.08
CA GLU A 92 -21.49 13.32 19.41
C GLU A 92 -20.57 14.25 20.19
N SER A 93 -19.46 14.71 19.60
CA SER A 93 -18.54 15.66 20.25
C SER A 93 -19.15 17.06 20.43
N ILE A 94 -20.04 17.51 19.53
CA ILE A 94 -20.72 18.81 19.64
C ILE A 94 -21.82 18.79 20.70
N ALA A 95 -22.61 17.71 20.76
CA ALA A 95 -23.68 17.56 21.74
C ALA A 95 -23.14 17.12 23.12
N TRP A 96 -21.87 16.75 23.20
CA TRP A 96 -21.26 16.31 24.44
C TRP A 96 -21.25 17.43 25.49
N ARG A 97 -21.68 17.06 26.69
CA ARG A 97 -21.57 17.88 27.90
C ARG A 97 -20.91 17.03 28.98
N ALA A 98 -20.02 17.63 29.75
CA ALA A 98 -19.45 16.99 30.92
C ALA A 98 -20.58 16.61 31.90
N GLY A 99 -20.95 15.32 31.93
CA GLY A 99 -21.85 14.77 32.91
C GLY A 99 -21.12 14.30 34.17
N PRO A 100 -21.84 13.88 35.22
CA PRO A 100 -21.24 13.32 36.45
C PRO A 100 -20.42 12.04 36.22
N VAL A 101 -20.55 11.41 35.04
CA VAL A 101 -19.84 10.18 34.64
C VAL A 101 -18.50 10.48 33.92
N GLY A 102 -18.14 11.75 33.76
CA GLY A 102 -16.83 12.19 33.24
C GLY A 102 -16.77 12.39 31.73
N SER A 103 -15.69 13.05 31.30
CA SER A 103 -15.32 13.24 29.89
C SER A 103 -14.67 11.99 29.31
N TYR A 104 -14.99 11.67 28.06
CA TYR A 104 -14.27 10.64 27.33
C TYR A 104 -12.93 11.23 26.89
N PHE A 105 -11.85 10.72 27.48
CA PHE A 105 -10.49 10.99 27.02
C PHE A 105 -10.01 9.81 26.19
N GLY A 106 -9.25 10.09 25.14
CA GLY A 106 -8.66 9.04 24.32
C GLY A 106 -7.59 9.58 23.39
N ALA A 107 -6.76 8.67 22.88
CA ALA A 107 -5.78 8.98 21.85
C ALA A 107 -6.42 8.67 20.48
N LEU A 108 -6.84 9.71 19.77
CA LEU A 108 -7.58 9.61 18.51
C LEU A 108 -6.66 9.84 17.31
N ILE A 109 -6.88 9.07 16.24
CA ILE A 109 -6.27 9.33 14.94
C ILE A 109 -7.04 10.46 14.26
N CYS A 110 -6.32 11.47 13.77
CA CYS A 110 -6.92 12.59 13.02
C CYS A 110 -7.14 12.19 11.56
N GLU A 111 -8.07 12.86 10.87
CA GLU A 111 -8.24 12.74 9.41
C GLU A 111 -8.53 11.30 8.96
N VAL A 112 -9.38 10.58 9.68
CA VAL A 112 -9.74 9.19 9.33
C VAL A 112 -10.69 9.12 8.14
N GLU A 113 -11.31 10.24 7.81
CA GLU A 113 -12.13 10.46 6.63
C GLU A 113 -11.31 10.68 5.34
N MET A 114 -10.02 11.02 5.48
CA MET A 114 -9.14 11.28 4.34
C MET A 114 -8.69 9.97 3.68
N PHE A 115 -8.90 9.88 2.38
CA PHE A 115 -8.54 8.72 1.57
C PHE A 115 -8.36 9.13 0.11
N ASP A 116 -7.27 8.66 -0.51
CA ASP A 116 -6.99 8.91 -1.92
C ASP A 116 -7.59 7.77 -2.77
N SER A 117 -8.83 7.96 -3.19
CA SER A 117 -9.52 6.99 -4.02
C SER A 117 -8.94 6.87 -5.43
N GLU A 118 -8.34 7.95 -5.97
CA GLU A 118 -7.79 7.95 -7.32
C GLU A 118 -6.54 7.08 -7.42
N CYS A 119 -5.67 7.14 -6.40
CA CYS A 119 -4.49 6.29 -6.29
C CYS A 119 -4.83 4.79 -6.35
N LEU A 120 -5.97 4.41 -5.77
CA LEU A 120 -6.48 3.04 -5.75
C LEU A 120 -7.49 2.73 -6.87
N ARG A 121 -7.71 3.67 -7.81
CA ARG A 121 -8.65 3.55 -8.94
C ARG A 121 -10.09 3.22 -8.51
N MET A 122 -10.50 3.77 -7.36
CA MET A 122 -11.83 3.61 -6.79
C MET A 122 -12.71 4.82 -7.13
N SER A 123 -14.02 4.60 -7.25
CA SER A 123 -14.96 5.70 -7.42
C SER A 123 -15.13 6.49 -6.12
N GLN A 124 -15.42 7.79 -6.21
CA GLN A 124 -15.67 8.62 -5.02
C GLN A 124 -16.86 8.11 -4.20
N GLY A 125 -17.91 7.62 -4.86
CA GLY A 125 -19.08 7.08 -4.18
C GLY A 125 -18.74 5.84 -3.36
N GLU A 126 -17.98 4.91 -3.95
CA GLU A 126 -17.52 3.71 -3.26
C GLU A 126 -16.61 4.05 -2.07
N ALA A 127 -15.64 4.95 -2.25
CA ALA A 127 -14.77 5.40 -1.18
C ALA A 127 -15.53 6.09 -0.03
N LEU A 128 -16.58 6.85 -0.35
CA LEU A 128 -17.39 7.56 0.65
C LEU A 128 -18.17 6.60 1.56
N PHE A 129 -18.67 5.50 1.00
CA PHE A 129 -19.41 4.48 1.76
C PHE A 129 -18.51 3.41 2.40
N MET A 130 -17.21 3.44 2.13
CA MET A 130 -16.25 2.50 2.71
C MET A 130 -15.97 2.81 4.18
N ASP A 131 -15.93 1.75 4.99
CA ASP A 131 -15.52 1.81 6.39
C ASP A 131 -14.14 2.49 6.50
N PRO A 132 -13.97 3.56 7.32
CA PRO A 132 -12.67 4.17 7.58
C PRO A 132 -11.57 3.19 7.98
N GLN A 133 -11.91 2.08 8.65
CA GLN A 133 -10.91 1.05 9.01
C GLN A 133 -10.35 0.34 7.77
N GLN A 134 -11.20 0.05 6.78
CA GLN A 134 -10.76 -0.55 5.52
C GLN A 134 -9.94 0.43 4.67
N ARG A 135 -10.28 1.72 4.73
CA ARG A 135 -9.51 2.79 4.06
C ARG A 135 -8.12 3.01 4.65
N LEU A 136 -7.88 2.55 5.88
CA LEU A 136 -6.63 2.73 6.61
C LEU A 136 -5.62 1.61 6.38
N LEU A 137 -6.10 0.41 6.05
CA LEU A 137 -5.29 -0.80 5.83
C LEU A 137 -4.71 -0.82 4.41
#